data_AF-A0A6N2I7N9-F1
#
_entry.id   AF-A0A6N2I7N9-F1
#
_cell.length_a   1.000
_cell.length_b   1.000
_cell.length_c   1.000
_cell.angle_alpha   90.00
_cell.angle_beta   90.00
_cell.angle_gamma   90.00
#
_symmetry.space_group_name_H-M   'P 1'
#
loop_
_entity.id
_entity.type
_entity.pdbx_description
1 polymer ?
#
loop_
_entity_poly.entity_id
_entity_poly.type
_entity_poly.pdbx_seq_one_letter_code
_entity_poly.pdbx_strand_id
1 'polypeptide(L)'
;MTQWTGPAPDGQGGEQLTAWLVSLVRNREYGKLAELRRTTPTDSHIRAGWYGPEEQREIYEKVAFLFGVYHQGTSVPLYGRGNLGEAARRIGDGAGRGPDNPGAQRLLSRVVASRRIPWRHLQHAVTRLRACEQPPPSWTQLTEDLTRWHDRRARIAYRWTVDFHRPATRSRGATTGRSTTGGRSGTNNQSTRKDPST
;
A
#
# COMPACT_ATOMS: atom_id res chain seq x y z
N MET A 1 -11.90 -26.49 24.48
CA MET A 1 -13.06 -25.59 24.66
C MET A 1 -12.64 -24.20 24.21
N THR A 2 -12.92 -23.83 22.96
CA THR A 2 -12.52 -22.53 22.42
C THR A 2 -13.73 -21.61 22.51
N GLN A 3 -13.68 -20.64 23.43
CA GLN A 3 -14.74 -19.65 23.61
C GLN A 3 -14.87 -18.82 22.33
N TRP A 4 -16.05 -18.87 21.72
CA TRP A 4 -16.43 -18.00 20.61
C TRP A 4 -16.85 -16.66 21.24
N THR A 5 -15.96 -15.67 21.20
CA THR A 5 -16.28 -14.28 21.53
C THR A 5 -17.21 -13.74 20.45
N GLY A 6 -18.34 -13.15 20.85
CA GLY A 6 -19.39 -12.63 19.96
C GLY A 6 -18.93 -11.60 18.93
N PRO A 7 -19.86 -11.07 18.10
CA PRO A 7 -19.51 -10.24 16.95
C PRO A 7 -18.60 -9.08 17.39
N ALA A 8 -17.42 -9.01 16.78
CA ALA A 8 -16.44 -7.99 17.06
C ALA A 8 -17.07 -6.60 16.85
N PRO A 9 -16.78 -5.61 17.71
CA PRO A 9 -17.34 -4.27 17.58
C PRO A 9 -17.03 -3.70 16.19
N ASP A 10 -18.01 -2.98 15.65
CA ASP A 10 -18.00 -2.40 14.30
C ASP A 10 -16.68 -1.64 14.03
N GLY A 11 -15.76 -2.27 13.30
CA GLY A 11 -14.46 -1.70 12.92
C GLY A 11 -13.24 -2.58 13.21
N GLN A 12 -13.31 -3.54 14.14
CA GLN A 12 -12.12 -4.37 14.46
C GLN A 12 -11.88 -5.52 13.46
N GLY A 13 -12.90 -5.93 12.70
CA GLY A 13 -12.81 -7.08 11.81
C GLY A 13 -11.69 -6.96 10.77
N GLY A 14 -11.55 -5.78 10.13
CA GLY A 14 -10.51 -5.55 9.11
C GLY A 14 -9.08 -5.65 9.67
N GLU A 15 -8.88 -5.19 10.91
CA GLU A 15 -7.59 -5.29 11.60
C GLU A 15 -7.26 -6.74 11.96
N GLN A 16 -8.24 -7.47 12.52
CA GLN A 16 -8.09 -8.88 12.89
C GLN A 16 -7.83 -9.75 11.66
N LEU A 17 -8.55 -9.51 10.56
CA LEU A 17 -8.30 -10.16 9.27
C LEU A 17 -6.85 -9.91 8.82
N THR A 18 -6.41 -8.65 8.81
CA THR A 18 -5.08 -8.28 8.34
C THR A 18 -3.98 -8.90 9.22
N ALA A 19 -4.16 -8.90 10.54
CA ALA A 19 -3.23 -9.52 11.48
C ALA A 19 -3.09 -11.03 11.22
N TRP A 20 -4.21 -11.72 10.99
CA TRP A 20 -4.22 -13.13 10.63
C TRP A 20 -3.54 -13.39 9.28
N LEU A 21 -3.86 -12.63 8.24
CA LEU A 21 -3.23 -12.78 6.91
C LEU A 21 -1.71 -12.56 6.97
N VAL A 22 -1.27 -11.55 7.73
CA VAL A 22 0.16 -11.30 7.96
C VAL A 22 0.82 -12.46 8.71
N SER A 23 0.14 -13.07 9.68
CA SER A 23 0.69 -14.23 10.40
C SER A 23 0.90 -15.44 9.48
N LEU A 24 0.05 -15.64 8.47
CA LEU A 24 0.24 -16.70 7.47
C LEU A 24 1.58 -16.56 6.72
N VAL A 25 1.95 -15.32 6.32
CA VAL A 25 3.22 -15.05 5.65
C VAL A 25 4.39 -15.21 6.62
N ARG A 26 4.28 -14.66 7.83
CA ARG A 26 5.34 -14.77 8.86
C ARG A 26 5.64 -16.22 9.23
N ASN A 27 4.60 -17.03 9.41
CA ASN A 27 4.68 -18.43 9.78
C ASN A 27 4.97 -19.36 8.58
N ARG A 28 5.12 -18.80 7.37
CA ARG A 28 5.38 -19.54 6.13
C ARG A 28 4.29 -20.58 5.83
N GLU A 29 3.04 -20.26 6.12
CA GLU A 29 1.89 -21.11 5.83
C GLU A 29 1.52 -21.06 4.34
N TYR A 30 2.46 -21.46 3.48
CA TYR A 30 2.34 -21.34 2.02
C TYR A 30 1.16 -22.12 1.44
N GLY A 31 0.74 -23.22 2.08
CA GLY A 31 -0.47 -23.96 1.72
C GLY A 31 -1.73 -23.09 1.80
N LYS A 32 -1.92 -22.40 2.94
CA LYS A 32 -3.07 -21.50 3.14
C LYS A 32 -3.01 -20.27 2.23
N LEU A 33 -1.81 -19.71 2.02
CA LEU A 33 -1.61 -18.63 1.05
C LEU A 33 -1.92 -19.09 -0.39
N ALA A 34 -1.59 -20.34 -0.74
CA ALA A 34 -1.90 -20.90 -2.04
C ALA A 34 -3.41 -21.14 -2.20
N GLU A 35 -4.10 -21.59 -1.16
CA GLU A 35 -5.56 -21.71 -1.13
C GLU A 35 -6.26 -20.37 -1.35
N LEU A 36 -5.82 -19.31 -0.67
CA LEU A 36 -6.38 -17.95 -0.82
C LEU A 36 -6.29 -17.41 -2.26
N ARG A 37 -5.40 -17.94 -3.11
CA ARG A 37 -5.29 -17.50 -4.51
C ARG A 37 -6.26 -18.22 -5.44
N ARG A 38 -6.98 -19.23 -4.95
CA ARG A 38 -7.93 -19.97 -5.77
C ARG A 38 -9.18 -19.13 -5.98
N THR A 39 -9.77 -19.24 -7.17
CA THR A 39 -11.01 -18.52 -7.51
C THR A 39 -12.24 -19.15 -6.85
N THR A 40 -12.16 -20.43 -6.52
CA THR A 40 -13.18 -21.17 -5.76
C THR A 40 -12.97 -20.98 -4.26
N PRO A 41 -14.04 -20.83 -3.46
CA PRO A 41 -13.95 -20.78 -2.00
C PRO A 41 -13.20 -22.00 -1.45
N THR A 42 -12.39 -21.77 -0.42
CA THR A 42 -11.65 -22.80 0.34
C THR A 42 -11.82 -22.55 1.83
N ASP A 43 -11.34 -23.46 2.67
CA ASP A 43 -11.34 -23.28 4.13
C ASP A 43 -10.65 -21.98 4.56
N SER A 44 -9.56 -21.61 3.90
CA SER A 44 -8.88 -20.33 4.14
C SER A 44 -9.75 -19.12 3.80
N HIS A 45 -10.57 -19.18 2.73
CA HIS A 45 -11.54 -18.12 2.44
C HIS A 45 -12.64 -18.08 3.51
N ILE A 46 -13.25 -19.23 3.81
CA ILE A 46 -14.32 -19.32 4.81
C ILE A 46 -13.85 -18.76 6.16
N ARG A 47 -12.61 -19.09 6.57
CA ARG A 47 -11.98 -18.54 7.77
C ARG A 47 -11.82 -17.02 7.71
N ALA A 48 -11.41 -16.47 6.57
CA ALA A 48 -11.34 -15.02 6.38
C ALA A 48 -12.71 -14.35 6.57
N GLY A 49 -13.76 -14.97 6.03
CA GLY A 49 -15.13 -14.48 6.13
C GLY A 49 -15.65 -14.34 7.58
N TRP A 50 -15.16 -15.16 8.51
CA TRP A 50 -15.56 -15.10 9.92
C TRP A 50 -15.05 -13.88 10.70
N TYR A 51 -14.12 -13.09 10.13
CA TYR A 51 -13.68 -11.83 10.76
C TYR A 51 -14.66 -10.68 10.55
N GLY A 52 -15.64 -10.84 9.67
CA GLY A 52 -16.66 -9.82 9.39
C GLY A 52 -18.07 -10.27 9.79
N PRO A 53 -19.03 -9.32 9.83
CA PRO A 53 -20.45 -9.63 9.91
C PRO A 53 -20.89 -10.54 8.75
N GLU A 54 -21.96 -11.31 8.95
CA GLU A 54 -22.44 -12.29 7.98
C GLU A 54 -22.78 -11.64 6.62
N GLU A 55 -23.35 -10.44 6.62
CA GLU A 55 -23.73 -9.70 5.42
C GLU A 55 -22.51 -9.21 4.62
N GLN A 56 -21.33 -9.19 5.25
CA GLN A 56 -20.09 -8.67 4.69
C GLN A 56 -19.04 -9.77 4.43
N ARG A 57 -19.37 -11.04 4.69
CA ARG A 57 -18.46 -12.19 4.54
C ARG A 57 -17.70 -12.19 3.22
N GLU A 58 -18.42 -11.99 2.11
CA GLU A 58 -17.83 -12.00 0.77
C GLU A 58 -16.71 -10.96 0.65
N ILE A 59 -16.83 -9.80 1.30
CA ILE A 59 -15.82 -8.74 1.24
C ILE A 59 -14.52 -9.21 1.89
N TYR A 60 -14.62 -9.81 3.08
CA TYR A 60 -13.47 -10.32 3.81
C TYR A 60 -12.77 -11.46 3.07
N GLU A 61 -13.56 -12.38 2.49
CA GLU A 61 -13.07 -13.46 1.62
C GLU A 61 -12.32 -12.91 0.41
N LYS A 62 -12.90 -11.93 -0.29
CA LYS A 62 -12.29 -11.34 -1.49
C LYS A 62 -11.06 -10.49 -1.16
N VAL A 63 -11.01 -9.82 -0.02
CA VAL A 63 -9.79 -9.13 0.43
C VAL A 63 -8.69 -10.14 0.75
N ALA A 64 -9.00 -11.26 1.40
CA ALA A 64 -8.03 -12.33 1.64
C ALA A 64 -7.50 -12.92 0.33
N PHE A 65 -8.36 -13.06 -0.70
CA PHE A 65 -7.93 -13.42 -2.04
C PHE A 65 -6.93 -12.42 -2.64
N LEU A 66 -7.24 -11.12 -2.58
CA LEU A 66 -6.33 -10.06 -3.07
C LEU A 66 -4.99 -10.07 -2.32
N PHE A 67 -5.01 -10.29 -1.00
CA PHE A 67 -3.80 -10.44 -0.19
C PHE A 67 -2.95 -11.62 -0.66
N GLY A 68 -3.57 -12.78 -0.90
CA GLY A 68 -2.89 -13.98 -1.39
C GLY A 68 -2.26 -13.77 -2.76
N VAL A 69 -2.96 -13.06 -3.67
CA VAL A 69 -2.43 -12.69 -4.99
C VAL A 69 -1.20 -11.79 -4.86
N TYR A 70 -1.26 -10.78 -3.98
CA TYR A 70 -0.13 -9.87 -3.79
C TYR A 70 1.10 -10.58 -3.20
N HIS A 71 0.92 -11.39 -2.15
CA HIS A 71 2.02 -12.05 -1.44
C HIS A 71 2.48 -13.36 -2.09
N GLN A 72 2.04 -13.66 -3.31
CA GLN A 72 2.53 -14.82 -4.06
C GLN A 72 4.07 -14.80 -4.14
N GLY A 73 4.70 -15.85 -3.59
CA GLY A 73 6.16 -16.02 -3.61
C GLY A 73 6.92 -15.00 -2.75
N THR A 74 6.24 -14.26 -1.87
CA THR A 74 6.86 -13.27 -0.99
C THR A 74 7.10 -13.86 0.40
N SER A 75 8.26 -13.59 0.99
CA SER A 75 8.63 -14.04 2.35
C SER A 75 8.43 -12.95 3.43
N VAL A 76 8.27 -11.70 3.02
CA VAL A 76 8.09 -10.55 3.91
C VAL A 76 6.62 -10.09 3.87
N PRO A 77 5.91 -10.10 5.01
CA PRO A 77 4.54 -9.59 5.05
C PRO A 77 4.51 -8.07 4.88
N LEU A 78 3.57 -7.56 4.09
CA LEU A 78 3.28 -6.14 3.99
C LEU A 78 1.85 -5.85 4.43
N TYR A 79 1.70 -5.01 5.46
CA TYR A 79 0.41 -4.46 5.89
C TYR A 79 -0.19 -3.50 4.85
N GLY A 80 0.65 -2.93 4.00
CA GLY A 80 0.27 -1.89 3.04
C GLY A 80 0.14 -0.51 3.68
N ARG A 81 -0.08 0.50 2.84
CA ARG A 81 -0.29 1.88 3.30
C ARG A 81 -1.17 2.68 2.34
N GLY A 82 -1.94 3.59 2.94
CA GLY A 82 -2.89 4.44 2.23
C GLY A 82 -4.05 3.65 1.64
N ASN A 83 -5.03 4.37 1.08
CA ASN A 83 -6.10 3.73 0.33
C ASN A 83 -5.66 3.34 -1.08
N LEU A 84 -6.57 2.73 -1.85
CA LEU A 84 -6.26 2.28 -3.20
C LEU A 84 -5.85 3.42 -4.13
N GLY A 85 -6.41 4.62 -3.98
CA GLY A 85 -6.05 5.80 -4.78
C GLY A 85 -4.60 6.21 -4.56
N GLU A 86 -4.20 6.35 -3.30
CA GLU A 86 -2.82 6.64 -2.91
C GLU A 86 -1.85 5.53 -3.34
N ALA A 87 -2.29 4.26 -3.23
CA ALA A 87 -1.50 3.13 -3.70
C ALA A 87 -1.30 3.16 -5.21
N ALA A 88 -2.39 3.33 -5.97
CA ALA A 88 -2.38 3.39 -7.43
C ALA A 88 -1.51 4.54 -7.97
N ARG A 89 -1.36 5.63 -7.20
CA ARG A 89 -0.45 6.73 -7.55
C ARG A 89 1.01 6.27 -7.68
N ARG A 90 1.40 5.21 -6.99
CA ARG A 90 2.75 4.64 -7.06
C ARG A 90 2.99 3.80 -8.31
N ILE A 91 1.93 3.39 -9.02
CA ILE A 91 2.04 2.58 -10.24
C ILE A 91 2.72 3.40 -11.34
N GLY A 92 3.75 2.81 -11.94
CA GLY A 92 4.58 3.41 -12.97
C GLY A 92 6.06 3.29 -12.63
N ASP A 93 6.92 3.83 -13.48
CA ASP A 93 8.37 3.82 -13.35
C ASP A 93 8.91 5.27 -13.28
N GLY A 94 10.23 5.44 -13.37
CA GLY A 94 10.86 6.76 -13.30
C GLY A 94 10.43 7.75 -14.39
N ALA A 95 9.82 7.28 -15.50
CA ALA A 95 9.36 8.13 -16.60
C ALA A 95 7.93 8.68 -16.39
N GLY A 96 7.14 8.06 -15.51
CA GLY A 96 5.79 8.54 -15.19
C GLY A 96 5.06 7.66 -14.19
N ARG A 97 4.42 8.27 -13.19
CA ARG A 97 3.67 7.57 -12.13
C ARG A 97 2.30 8.21 -11.89
N GLY A 98 1.37 7.39 -11.40
CA GLY A 98 0.06 7.87 -10.96
C GLY A 98 -0.69 8.59 -12.07
N PRO A 99 -1.18 9.83 -11.86
CA PRO A 99 -1.90 10.57 -12.90
C PRO A 99 -1.11 10.78 -14.20
N ASP A 100 0.22 10.85 -14.12
CA ASP A 100 1.08 11.04 -15.29
C ASP A 100 1.31 9.72 -16.06
N ASN A 101 0.85 8.59 -15.52
CA ASN A 101 0.90 7.28 -16.15
C ASN A 101 -0.49 6.91 -16.71
N PRO A 102 -0.70 6.87 -18.05
CA PRO A 102 -2.01 6.57 -18.63
C PRO A 102 -2.54 5.18 -18.25
N GLY A 103 -1.66 4.22 -17.97
CA GLY A 103 -2.04 2.89 -17.50
C GLY A 103 -2.61 2.92 -16.08
N ALA A 104 -1.97 3.64 -15.17
CA ALA A 104 -2.45 3.82 -13.80
C ALA A 104 -3.77 4.61 -13.76
N GLN A 105 -3.87 5.68 -14.56
CA GLN A 105 -5.09 6.48 -14.68
C GLN A 105 -6.27 5.64 -15.21
N ARG A 106 -6.08 4.90 -16.31
CA ARG A 106 -7.14 4.01 -16.85
C ARG A 106 -7.57 2.94 -15.85
N LEU A 107 -6.62 2.38 -15.10
CA LEU A 107 -6.89 1.36 -14.10
C LEU A 107 -7.77 1.92 -12.98
N LEU A 108 -7.40 3.06 -12.40
CA LEU A 108 -8.19 3.67 -11.33
C LEU A 108 -9.55 4.14 -11.83
N SER A 109 -9.63 4.77 -13.01
CA SER A 109 -10.89 5.23 -13.60
C SER A 109 -11.92 4.09 -13.71
N ARG A 110 -11.49 2.88 -14.09
CA ARG A 110 -12.38 1.70 -14.15
C ARG A 110 -12.84 1.22 -12.79
N VAL A 111 -12.01 1.37 -11.75
CA VAL A 111 -12.39 1.04 -10.38
C VAL A 111 -13.45 2.02 -9.88
N VAL A 112 -13.18 3.33 -9.97
CA VAL A 112 -14.04 4.35 -9.35
C VAL A 112 -15.35 4.60 -10.10
N ALA A 113 -15.42 4.25 -11.38
CA ALA A 113 -16.66 4.37 -12.17
C ALA A 113 -17.72 3.29 -11.86
N SER A 114 -17.35 2.24 -11.13
CA SER A 114 -18.23 1.10 -10.89
C SER A 114 -19.20 1.32 -9.72
N ARG A 115 -20.50 1.04 -9.94
CA ARG A 115 -21.53 1.05 -8.87
C ARG A 115 -21.44 -0.16 -7.94
N ARG A 116 -21.02 -1.32 -8.47
CA ARG A 116 -20.73 -2.53 -7.69
C ARG A 116 -19.25 -2.59 -7.35
N ILE A 117 -18.86 -3.36 -6.34
CA ILE A 117 -17.45 -3.56 -6.04
C ILE A 117 -16.75 -4.17 -7.28
N PRO A 118 -15.74 -3.49 -7.86
CA PRO A 118 -15.15 -3.90 -9.13
C PRO A 118 -14.02 -4.93 -8.92
N TRP A 119 -14.35 -6.12 -8.41
CA TRP A 119 -13.39 -7.15 -7.97
C TRP A 119 -12.26 -7.42 -8.98
N ARG A 120 -12.59 -7.58 -10.27
CA ARG A 120 -11.60 -7.81 -11.33
C ARG A 120 -10.60 -6.65 -11.46
N HIS A 121 -11.08 -5.41 -11.36
CA HIS A 121 -10.23 -4.23 -11.48
C HIS A 121 -9.38 -4.02 -10.21
N LEU A 122 -9.90 -4.38 -9.03
CA LEU A 122 -9.12 -4.41 -7.80
C LEU A 122 -7.97 -5.42 -7.88
N GLN A 123 -8.26 -6.63 -8.36
CA GLN A 123 -7.23 -7.64 -8.61
C GLN A 123 -6.17 -7.13 -9.58
N HIS A 124 -6.58 -6.54 -10.70
CA HIS A 124 -5.64 -5.94 -11.66
C HIS A 124 -4.77 -4.85 -11.01
N ALA A 125 -5.35 -4.00 -10.15
CA ALA A 125 -4.60 -2.97 -9.44
C ALA A 125 -3.56 -3.55 -8.49
N VAL A 126 -3.95 -4.54 -7.68
CA VAL A 126 -3.04 -5.24 -6.76
C VAL A 126 -1.92 -5.97 -7.51
N THR A 127 -2.23 -6.67 -8.59
CA THR A 127 -1.23 -7.33 -9.45
C THR A 127 -0.26 -6.32 -10.07
N ARG A 128 -0.76 -5.16 -10.52
CA ARG A 128 0.10 -4.09 -11.07
C ARG A 128 1.00 -3.45 -10.02
N LEU A 129 0.49 -3.22 -8.80
CA LEU A 129 1.31 -2.74 -7.68
C LEU A 129 2.47 -3.70 -7.40
N ARG A 130 2.18 -4.99 -7.29
CA ARG A 130 3.19 -6.04 -7.12
C ARG A 130 4.21 -6.05 -8.26
N ALA A 131 3.75 -5.99 -9.51
CA ALA A 131 4.62 -6.01 -10.69
C ALA A 131 5.54 -4.79 -10.79
N CYS A 132 5.12 -3.64 -10.25
CA CYS A 132 5.94 -2.43 -10.15
C CYS A 132 6.74 -2.35 -8.83
N GLU A 133 6.77 -3.44 -8.06
CA GLU A 133 7.43 -3.53 -6.74
C GLU A 133 6.97 -2.44 -5.76
N GLN A 134 5.70 -2.02 -5.88
CA GLN A 134 5.11 -0.99 -5.03
C GLN A 134 4.31 -1.61 -3.89
N PRO A 135 4.36 -1.03 -2.67
CA PRO A 135 3.63 -1.56 -1.53
C PRO A 135 2.11 -1.50 -1.79
N PRO A 136 1.35 -2.48 -1.28
CA PRO A 136 -0.09 -2.56 -1.49
C PRO A 136 -0.82 -1.42 -0.77
N PRO A 137 -2.12 -1.19 -1.05
CA PRO A 137 -2.94 -0.40 -0.15
C PRO A 137 -2.99 -1.05 1.24
N SER A 138 -3.33 -0.28 2.26
CA SER A 138 -3.61 -0.82 3.59
C SER A 138 -4.75 -1.84 3.48
N TRP A 139 -4.49 -3.10 3.89
CA TRP A 139 -5.49 -4.17 3.80
C TRP A 139 -6.68 -3.94 4.74
N THR A 140 -6.42 -3.40 5.94
CA THR A 140 -7.46 -2.96 6.88
C THR A 140 -8.33 -1.89 6.23
N GLN A 141 -7.71 -0.82 5.71
CA GLN A 141 -8.46 0.29 5.10
C GLN A 141 -9.21 -0.16 3.85
N LEU A 142 -8.62 -1.04 3.04
CA LEU A 142 -9.29 -1.61 1.87
C LEU A 142 -10.55 -2.38 2.28
N THR A 143 -10.48 -3.20 3.34
CA THR A 143 -11.65 -3.90 3.86
C THR A 143 -12.75 -2.91 4.26
N GLU A 144 -12.41 -1.90 5.06
CA GLU A 144 -13.36 -0.87 5.52
C GLU A 144 -13.95 0.01 4.40
N ASP A 145 -13.16 0.29 3.37
CA ASP A 145 -13.60 1.05 2.21
C ASP A 145 -14.59 0.21 1.38
N LEU A 146 -14.36 -1.11 1.27
CA LEU A 146 -15.22 -2.01 0.53
C LEU A 146 -16.52 -2.34 1.26
N THR A 147 -16.51 -2.49 2.59
CA THR A 147 -17.74 -2.66 3.39
C THR A 147 -18.66 -1.46 3.29
N ARG A 148 -18.11 -0.26 3.09
CA ARG A 148 -18.84 1.00 2.89
C ARG A 148 -18.95 1.42 1.42
N TRP A 149 -18.67 0.53 0.46
CA TRP A 149 -18.65 0.89 -0.96
C TRP A 149 -20.00 1.44 -1.45
N HIS A 150 -21.09 0.89 -0.93
CA HIS A 150 -22.46 1.29 -1.28
C HIS A 150 -23.00 2.44 -0.42
N ASP A 151 -22.29 2.85 0.62
CA ASP A 151 -22.65 4.02 1.41
C ASP A 151 -22.27 5.31 0.67
N ARG A 152 -23.30 6.02 0.19
CA ARG A 152 -23.13 7.29 -0.52
C ARG A 152 -22.48 8.36 0.36
N ARG A 153 -22.61 8.31 1.69
CA ARG A 153 -21.99 9.27 2.61
C ARG A 153 -20.50 9.01 2.77
N ALA A 154 -20.06 7.74 2.70
CA ALA A 154 -18.65 7.38 2.76
C ALA A 154 -17.85 7.91 1.56
N ARG A 155 -18.48 8.06 0.38
CA ARG A 155 -17.88 8.64 -0.83
C ARG A 155 -16.53 8.02 -1.21
N ILE A 156 -16.40 6.69 -1.05
CA ILE A 156 -15.13 5.95 -1.20
C ILE A 156 -14.47 6.19 -2.57
N ALA A 157 -15.21 6.01 -3.67
CA ALA A 157 -14.71 6.23 -5.02
C ALA A 157 -14.16 7.66 -5.24
N TYR A 158 -14.83 8.66 -4.65
CA TYR A 158 -14.37 10.04 -4.69
C TYR A 158 -13.07 10.22 -3.88
N ARG A 159 -12.99 9.68 -2.66
CA ARG A 159 -11.77 9.75 -1.83
C ARG A 159 -10.57 9.12 -2.54
N TRP A 160 -10.73 7.93 -3.12
CA TRP A 160 -9.68 7.28 -3.90
C TRP A 160 -9.26 8.13 -5.10
N THR A 161 -10.21 8.78 -5.78
CA THR A 161 -9.89 9.68 -6.91
C THR A 161 -9.10 10.90 -6.44
N VAL A 162 -9.48 11.50 -5.31
CA VAL A 162 -8.78 12.66 -4.73
C VAL A 162 -7.36 12.29 -4.33
N ASP A 163 -7.17 11.17 -3.64
CA ASP A 163 -5.85 10.76 -3.15
C ASP A 163 -4.91 10.34 -4.29
N PHE A 164 -5.45 9.81 -5.39
CA PHE A 164 -4.67 9.54 -6.60
C PHE A 164 -4.17 10.82 -7.27
N HIS A 165 -5.00 11.86 -7.33
CA HIS A 165 -4.65 13.15 -7.94
C HIS A 165 -4.00 14.13 -6.96
N ARG A 166 -3.82 13.74 -5.68
CA ARG A 166 -3.18 14.61 -4.69
C ARG A 166 -1.78 15.00 -5.21
N PRO A 167 -1.44 16.29 -5.28
CA PRO A 167 -0.11 16.73 -5.67
C PRO A 167 0.96 16.08 -4.78
N ALA A 168 2.18 15.92 -5.29
CA ALA A 168 3.29 15.59 -4.41
C ALA A 168 3.47 16.81 -3.52
N THR A 169 3.20 16.70 -2.22
CA THR A 169 3.66 17.70 -1.27
C THR A 169 5.17 17.75 -1.44
N ARG A 170 5.67 18.80 -2.10
CA ARG A 170 7.10 19.10 -2.10
C ARG A 170 7.49 19.13 -0.64
N SER A 171 8.30 18.17 -0.21
CA SER A 171 8.88 18.21 1.11
C SER A 171 9.70 19.49 1.18
N ARG A 172 9.11 20.54 1.76
CA ARG A 172 9.77 21.80 2.02
C ARG A 172 10.34 21.66 3.42
N GLY A 173 11.65 21.45 3.48
CA GLY A 173 12.45 21.41 4.70
C GLY A 173 13.56 20.35 4.57
N ALA A 174 14.83 20.64 4.82
CA ALA A 174 15.48 21.85 5.33
C ALA A 174 16.99 21.71 4.98
N THR A 175 17.59 22.69 4.30
CA THR A 175 18.41 23.75 4.92
C THR A 175 19.87 23.32 5.13
N THR A 176 20.71 23.75 4.19
CA THR A 176 22.05 24.35 4.40
C THR A 176 22.74 24.06 5.74
N GLY A 177 23.74 23.19 5.69
CA GLY A 177 24.92 23.25 6.56
C GLY A 177 26.11 23.77 5.75
N ARG A 178 26.20 25.08 5.62
CA ARG A 178 27.43 25.77 5.22
C ARG A 178 28.43 25.56 6.36
N SER A 179 29.35 24.60 6.22
CA SER A 179 30.51 24.50 7.10
C SER A 179 31.52 25.58 6.74
N THR A 180 31.20 26.83 7.10
CA THR A 180 32.20 27.83 7.45
C THR A 180 32.72 27.49 8.84
N THR A 181 33.79 26.70 8.91
CA THR A 181 34.64 26.65 10.10
C THR A 181 35.87 27.49 9.81
N GLY A 182 35.80 28.76 10.18
CA GLY A 182 36.98 29.56 10.47
C GLY A 182 37.62 28.98 11.74
N GLY A 183 38.76 28.31 11.56
CA GLY A 183 39.64 27.82 12.62
C GLY A 183 41.03 28.36 12.38
N ARG A 184 41.31 29.45 13.10
CA ARG A 184 42.49 30.30 13.12
C ARG A 184 43.78 29.55 13.52
N SER A 185 44.90 30.09 13.02
CA SER A 185 46.26 30.07 13.58
C SER A 185 47.24 28.98 13.10
N GLY A 186 48.20 29.44 12.31
CA GLY A 186 49.39 28.72 11.87
C GLY A 186 50.28 29.65 11.04
N THR A 187 50.67 30.78 11.62
CA THR A 187 51.81 31.58 11.14
C THR A 187 53.04 30.68 11.08
N ASN A 188 53.58 30.43 9.89
CA ASN A 188 55.02 30.30 9.78
C ASN A 188 55.52 31.03 8.54
N ASN A 189 56.41 31.97 8.83
CA ASN A 189 57.11 32.86 7.94
C ASN A 189 58.41 32.16 7.53
N GLN A 190 58.69 32.00 6.24
CA GLN A 190 60.05 32.02 5.65
C GLN A 190 59.91 31.85 4.13
N SER A 191 60.20 32.92 3.36
CA SER A 191 61.44 33.08 2.58
C SER A 191 61.65 31.92 1.60
N THR A 192 61.59 32.12 0.28
CA THR A 192 62.47 33.04 -0.45
C THR A 192 61.87 33.48 -1.79
N ARG A 193 61.86 34.80 -2.00
CA ARG A 193 61.77 35.43 -3.31
C ARG A 193 63.18 35.50 -3.88
N LYS A 194 63.41 34.92 -5.07
CA LYS A 194 64.51 35.27 -5.96
C LYS A 194 64.07 35.01 -7.40
N ASP A 195 63.48 36.04 -8.01
CA ASP A 195 63.68 36.34 -9.43
C ASP A 195 64.97 37.21 -9.53
N PRO A 196 65.62 37.44 -10.70
CA PRO A 196 65.13 37.27 -12.07
C PRO A 196 66.15 36.72 -13.11
N SER A 197 65.64 36.48 -14.32
CA SER A 197 66.21 36.65 -15.67
C SER A 197 67.69 36.34 -15.96
N THR A 198 67.94 35.44 -16.91
CA THR A 198 68.38 35.75 -18.30
C THR A 198 68.16 34.52 -19.18
#